data_AF-A0A343VR45-F1
#
_entry.id   AF-A0A343VR45-F1
#
_cell.length_a   1.000
_cell.length_b   1.000
_cell.length_c   1.000
_cell.angle_alpha   90.00
_cell.angle_beta   90.00
_cell.angle_gamma   90.00
#
_symmetry.space_group_name_H-M   'P 1'
#
loop_
_entity.id
_entity.type
_entity.pdbx_description
1 polymer ?
#
loop_
_entity_poly.entity_id
_entity_poly.type
_entity_poly.pdbx_seq_one_letter_code
_entity_poly.pdbx_strand_id
1 'polypeptide(L)'
;MTRDRNWGIQLGSANIWYIALVALAASIAFAYLRLTAGTVEIAAACLALVALLTGVLTYRSRTAFTWLWERITFRRKSSADIDVFSTTGASGLAWDGSCSNVYVEVLPQPYEVTVVGNEQESTIRELPIDAVRQLLSQFDIECHHVSVMTVAHKYDQPSPISTTVHAAHGAVGAMLHGRTVLEVSVALDGSLDSVYARQFRDSVAVGLGRTVSIAAERIRLRLAELGWNAVLLTETEVRALHAQNAQVLDDQLKDEHWDSCGTAAMSTAVFTPARWAWTQAHYREWLKFNTHRTLQVLKLTRTRTGDHAELFIGYLSADANALNTTRATGLLREYGQQADVLTATLPGVRTEAISAVAGKTFAADEPFPISLYAGGIGTYIGHTSTRAQVFVNFAVGDDPFYLIVPAAQCQQLFLGLATTGLSIDIQIPGQEWEEFARRIGATFHRNPHADILLTNQTDPPRKTHPQQARLVWTLAEPKSARYAIVAGAAQCTLHHPKLSEPLRYSWNVSNAEEKFLTTRPRRESAPSRPTAAPTPPPPQGRPDSAGGRRPASRGMPQPPHAVPPAERRGGRHSATPPNSST
;
A
#
# COMPACT_ATOMS: atom_id res chain seq x y z
N MET A 1 -13.52 -30.49 3.42
CA MET A 1 -12.08 -30.48 3.03
C MET A 1 -11.48 -29.19 3.55
N THR A 2 -10.56 -29.27 4.51
CA THR A 2 -9.83 -28.10 5.03
C THR A 2 -8.97 -27.51 3.92
N ARG A 3 -9.36 -26.35 3.38
CA ARG A 3 -8.63 -25.59 2.35
C ARG A 3 -7.25 -25.08 2.84
N ASP A 4 -6.90 -25.33 4.09
CA ASP A 4 -5.72 -24.74 4.74
C ASP A 4 -4.41 -25.53 4.58
N ARG A 5 -4.38 -26.66 3.86
CA ARG A 5 -3.14 -27.41 3.59
C ARG A 5 -2.54 -26.99 2.24
N ASN A 6 -1.26 -26.57 2.24
CA ASN A 6 -0.49 -26.27 1.02
C ASN A 6 -0.47 -27.43 0.02
N TRP A 7 -0.58 -28.65 0.54
CA TRP A 7 -0.69 -29.89 -0.20
C TRP A 7 -2.08 -30.49 0.02
N GLY A 8 -2.78 -30.69 -1.08
CA GLY A 8 -4.11 -31.30 -1.10
C GLY A 8 -4.14 -32.48 -2.06
N ILE A 9 -5.14 -33.33 -1.87
CA ILE A 9 -5.52 -34.35 -2.85
C ILE A 9 -6.87 -33.91 -3.39
N GLN A 10 -6.91 -33.59 -4.68
CA GLN A 10 -8.16 -33.26 -5.35
C GLN A 10 -8.51 -34.41 -6.29
N LEU A 11 -9.59 -35.11 -5.99
CA LEU A 11 -10.18 -36.12 -6.85
C LEU A 11 -11.40 -35.49 -7.54
N GLY A 12 -11.15 -34.55 -8.44
CA GLY A 12 -12.18 -34.00 -9.31
C GLY A 12 -12.42 -34.91 -10.52
N SER A 13 -13.58 -34.77 -11.17
CA SER A 13 -13.90 -35.48 -12.41
C SER A 13 -12.82 -35.30 -13.49
N ALA A 14 -12.28 -34.10 -13.63
CA ALA A 14 -11.17 -33.80 -14.55
C ALA A 14 -9.89 -34.60 -14.22
N ASN A 15 -9.56 -34.76 -12.94
CA ASN A 15 -8.37 -35.50 -12.50
C ASN A 15 -8.55 -37.01 -12.71
N ILE A 16 -9.78 -37.52 -12.56
CA ILE A 16 -10.13 -38.90 -12.87
C ILE A 16 -9.94 -39.18 -14.38
N TRP A 17 -10.43 -38.29 -15.24
CA TRP A 17 -10.22 -38.39 -16.70
C TRP A 17 -8.75 -38.30 -17.07
N TYR A 18 -7.96 -37.44 -16.42
CA TYR A 18 -6.52 -37.36 -16.62
C TYR A 18 -5.82 -38.69 -16.29
N ILE A 19 -6.10 -39.28 -15.12
CA ILE A 19 -5.52 -40.57 -14.72
C ILE A 19 -5.90 -41.67 -15.72
N ALA A 20 -7.16 -41.70 -16.16
CA ALA A 20 -7.63 -42.66 -17.15
C ALA A 20 -6.90 -42.51 -18.51
N LEU A 21 -6.71 -41.27 -18.98
CA LEU A 21 -5.98 -41.00 -20.23
C LEU A 21 -4.50 -41.37 -20.13
N VAL A 22 -3.84 -41.06 -19.01
CA VAL A 22 -2.43 -41.45 -18.79
C VAL A 22 -2.31 -42.97 -18.74
N ALA A 23 -3.21 -43.67 -18.04
CA ALA A 23 -3.21 -45.13 -17.99
C ALA A 23 -3.44 -45.76 -19.37
N LEU A 24 -4.33 -45.18 -20.19
CA LEU A 24 -4.59 -45.65 -21.55
C LEU A 24 -3.35 -45.44 -22.46
N ALA A 25 -2.77 -44.24 -22.45
CA ALA A 25 -1.57 -43.92 -23.23
C ALA A 25 -0.37 -44.80 -22.82
N ALA A 26 -0.23 -45.07 -21.53
CA ALA A 26 0.77 -45.99 -20.99
C ALA A 26 0.59 -47.39 -21.58
N SER A 27 -0.64 -47.92 -21.52
CA SER A 27 -0.98 -49.26 -21.99
C SER A 27 -0.66 -49.43 -23.48
N ILE A 28 -0.96 -48.40 -24.29
CA ILE A 28 -0.61 -48.36 -25.72
C ILE A 28 0.91 -48.35 -25.91
N ALA A 29 1.64 -47.52 -25.17
CA ALA A 29 3.09 -47.43 -25.26
C ALA A 29 3.78 -48.74 -24.84
N PHE A 30 3.32 -49.37 -23.76
CA PHE A 30 3.82 -50.68 -23.30
C PHE A 30 3.61 -51.78 -24.35
N ALA A 31 2.41 -51.82 -24.96
CA ALA A 31 2.11 -52.77 -26.04
C ALA A 31 3.00 -52.54 -27.27
N TYR A 32 3.26 -51.28 -27.63
CA TYR A 32 4.08 -50.94 -28.79
C TYR A 32 5.57 -51.27 -28.58
N LEU A 33 6.12 -50.99 -27.39
CA LEU A 33 7.54 -51.15 -27.08
C LEU A 33 7.95 -52.60 -26.73
N ARG A 34 6.99 -53.53 -26.59
CA ARG A 34 7.24 -54.96 -26.26
C ARG A 34 8.17 -55.15 -25.06
N LEU A 35 7.96 -54.37 -24.00
CA LEU A 35 8.76 -54.41 -22.80
C LEU A 35 8.61 -55.75 -22.06
N THR A 36 9.70 -56.26 -21.48
CA THR A 36 9.70 -57.53 -20.72
C THR A 36 9.03 -57.34 -19.36
N ALA A 37 8.40 -58.39 -18.83
CA ALA A 37 7.54 -58.32 -17.63
C ALA A 37 8.15 -57.53 -16.45
N GLY A 38 9.44 -57.75 -16.14
CA GLY A 38 10.11 -57.01 -15.05
C GLY A 38 10.34 -55.52 -15.31
N THR A 39 10.43 -55.10 -16.57
CA THR A 39 10.55 -53.67 -16.93
C THR A 39 9.20 -52.96 -16.98
N VAL A 40 8.12 -53.68 -17.27
CA VAL A 40 6.75 -53.16 -17.30
C VAL A 40 6.29 -52.74 -15.90
N GLU A 41 6.59 -53.55 -14.87
CA GLU A 41 6.18 -53.24 -13.49
C GLU A 41 6.83 -51.95 -12.96
N ILE A 42 8.15 -51.79 -13.16
CA ILE A 42 8.88 -50.59 -12.72
C ILE A 42 8.40 -49.36 -13.48
N ALA A 43 8.26 -49.45 -14.81
CA ALA A 43 7.81 -48.34 -15.63
C ALA A 43 6.35 -47.94 -15.32
N ALA A 44 5.47 -48.90 -15.07
CA ALA A 44 4.10 -48.64 -14.65
C ALA A 44 4.04 -47.97 -13.28
N ALA A 45 4.85 -48.41 -12.32
CA ALA A 45 4.94 -47.79 -10.99
C ALA A 45 5.47 -46.35 -11.07
N CYS A 46 6.53 -46.09 -11.84
CA CYS A 46 7.06 -44.75 -12.08
C CYS A 46 6.01 -43.84 -12.74
N LEU A 47 5.29 -44.33 -13.74
CA LEU A 47 4.27 -43.54 -14.42
C LEU A 47 3.07 -43.25 -13.52
N ALA A 48 2.62 -44.23 -12.73
CA ALA A 48 1.57 -44.03 -11.74
C ALA A 48 1.97 -42.97 -10.71
N LEU A 49 3.23 -43.00 -10.25
CA LEU A 49 3.76 -41.98 -9.35
C LEU A 49 3.78 -40.60 -10.01
N VAL A 50 4.26 -40.48 -11.26
CA VAL A 50 4.26 -39.21 -11.99
C VAL A 50 2.84 -38.69 -12.17
N ALA A 51 1.90 -39.53 -12.63
CA ALA A 51 0.50 -39.16 -12.83
C ALA A 51 -0.17 -38.68 -11.52
N LEU A 52 0.16 -39.33 -10.40
CA LEU A 52 -0.32 -38.94 -9.09
C LEU A 52 0.29 -37.61 -8.64
N LEU A 53 1.59 -37.41 -8.85
CA LEU A 53 2.27 -36.15 -8.52
C LEU A 53 1.81 -34.98 -9.41
N THR A 54 1.50 -35.22 -10.68
CA THR A 54 1.12 -34.15 -11.62
C THR A 54 -0.37 -33.85 -11.64
N GLY A 55 -1.22 -34.86 -11.46
CA GLY A 55 -2.68 -34.76 -11.63
C GLY A 55 -3.51 -34.87 -10.35
N VAL A 56 -2.93 -35.34 -9.24
CA VAL A 56 -3.68 -35.55 -7.98
C VAL A 56 -3.17 -34.67 -6.86
N LEU A 57 -1.84 -34.55 -6.76
CA LEU A 57 -1.20 -33.73 -5.75
C LEU A 57 -1.34 -32.24 -6.13
N THR A 58 -2.14 -31.52 -5.35
CA THR A 58 -2.32 -30.07 -5.54
C THR A 58 -1.36 -29.29 -4.67
N TYR A 59 -0.72 -28.28 -5.25
CA TYR A 59 -0.02 -27.21 -4.54
C TYR A 59 -0.85 -25.93 -4.67
N ARG A 60 -1.22 -25.30 -3.55
CA ARG A 60 -2.13 -24.13 -3.53
C ARG A 60 -3.42 -24.33 -4.33
N SER A 61 -4.07 -25.48 -4.13
CA SER A 61 -5.33 -25.85 -4.82
C SER A 61 -5.22 -26.02 -6.35
N ARG A 62 -4.01 -26.02 -6.92
CA ARG A 62 -3.78 -26.36 -8.34
C ARG A 62 -2.90 -27.59 -8.47
N THR A 63 -3.23 -28.47 -9.40
CA THR A 63 -2.32 -29.56 -9.78
C THR A 63 -1.18 -29.01 -10.64
N ALA A 64 -0.02 -29.67 -10.68
CA ALA A 64 1.08 -29.24 -11.54
C ALA A 64 0.65 -29.23 -13.03
N PHE A 65 -0.24 -30.15 -13.41
CA PHE A 65 -0.85 -30.17 -14.73
C PHE A 65 -1.73 -28.94 -14.97
N THR A 66 -2.63 -28.60 -14.04
CA THR A 66 -3.47 -27.39 -14.14
C THR A 66 -2.61 -26.14 -14.26
N TRP A 67 -1.56 -26.02 -13.44
CA TRP A 67 -0.65 -24.87 -13.49
C TRP A 67 0.10 -24.78 -14.83
N LEU A 68 0.62 -25.90 -15.34
CA LEU A 68 1.29 -25.94 -16.64
C LEU A 68 0.32 -25.63 -17.79
N TRP A 69 -0.89 -26.18 -17.73
CA TRP A 69 -1.93 -25.95 -18.71
C TRP A 69 -2.36 -24.49 -18.72
N GLU A 70 -2.67 -23.90 -17.56
CA GLU A 70 -2.98 -22.48 -17.42
C GLU A 70 -1.84 -21.60 -17.91
N ARG A 71 -0.58 -21.96 -17.64
CA ARG A 71 0.57 -21.22 -18.14
C ARG A 71 0.70 -21.26 -19.67
N ILE A 72 0.46 -22.42 -20.29
CA ILE A 72 0.53 -22.59 -21.74
C ILE A 72 -0.67 -21.94 -22.44
N THR A 73 -1.85 -22.02 -21.82
CA THR A 73 -3.10 -21.45 -22.33
C THR A 73 -3.36 -20.04 -21.86
N PHE A 74 -2.42 -19.44 -21.13
CA PHE A 74 -2.56 -18.12 -20.54
C PHE A 74 -2.87 -17.12 -21.64
N ARG A 75 -4.10 -16.61 -21.61
CA ARG A 75 -4.57 -15.53 -22.44
C ARG A 75 -5.37 -14.63 -21.53
N ARG A 76 -5.00 -13.35 -21.51
CA ARG A 76 -5.79 -12.35 -20.83
C ARG A 76 -7.21 -12.39 -21.37
N LYS A 77 -8.17 -12.58 -20.47
CA LYS A 77 -9.57 -12.32 -20.77
C LYS A 77 -9.83 -10.84 -20.53
N SER A 78 -10.55 -10.19 -21.43
CA SER A 78 -11.05 -8.85 -21.12
C SER A 78 -12.06 -8.98 -19.99
N SER A 79 -11.84 -8.27 -18.89
CA SER A 79 -12.87 -8.07 -17.89
C SER A 79 -14.01 -7.27 -18.53
N ALA A 80 -15.25 -7.63 -18.17
CA ALA A 80 -16.42 -6.91 -18.65
C ALA A 80 -16.66 -5.67 -17.77
N ASP A 81 -16.95 -4.54 -18.40
CA ASP A 81 -17.39 -3.34 -17.69
C ASP A 81 -18.78 -3.59 -17.08
N ILE A 82 -18.97 -3.04 -15.89
CA ILE A 82 -20.22 -3.08 -15.14
C ILE A 82 -20.74 -1.65 -15.01
N ASP A 83 -22.04 -1.49 -15.21
CA ASP A 83 -22.70 -0.23 -14.91
C ASP A 83 -22.79 0.02 -13.41
N VAL A 84 -22.34 1.22 -13.01
CA VAL A 84 -22.62 1.81 -11.71
C VAL A 84 -23.92 2.60 -11.83
N PHE A 85 -24.85 2.45 -10.89
CA PHE A 85 -26.15 3.13 -10.92
C PHE A 85 -26.62 3.46 -9.51
N SER A 86 -27.77 4.12 -9.37
CA SER A 86 -28.45 4.29 -8.09
C SER A 86 -29.91 3.87 -8.17
N THR A 87 -30.41 3.18 -7.14
CA THR A 87 -31.84 2.80 -7.04
C THR A 87 -32.65 3.80 -6.22
N THR A 88 -32.02 4.50 -5.28
CA THR A 88 -32.66 5.43 -4.34
C THR A 88 -32.07 6.84 -4.37
N GLY A 89 -30.98 7.06 -5.12
CA GLY A 89 -30.22 8.31 -5.17
C GLY A 89 -29.22 8.50 -4.03
N ALA A 90 -29.31 7.71 -2.95
CA ALA A 90 -28.49 7.90 -1.75
C ALA A 90 -27.12 7.18 -1.81
N SER A 91 -27.02 6.08 -2.54
CA SER A 91 -25.79 5.28 -2.67
C SER A 91 -25.58 4.82 -4.10
N GLY A 92 -24.31 4.74 -4.52
CA GLY A 92 -23.88 4.08 -5.74
C GLY A 92 -23.89 2.56 -5.58
N LEU A 93 -24.46 1.89 -6.57
CA LEU A 93 -24.60 0.44 -6.66
C LEU A 93 -23.83 -0.05 -7.89
N ALA A 94 -23.13 -1.17 -7.77
CA ALA A 94 -22.60 -1.92 -8.90
C ALA A 94 -23.25 -3.32 -8.94
N TRP A 95 -23.46 -3.88 -10.13
CA TRP A 95 -24.03 -5.21 -10.31
C TRP A 95 -23.11 -6.11 -11.14
N ASP A 96 -22.49 -7.10 -10.49
CA ASP A 96 -21.49 -7.96 -11.14
C ASP A 96 -22.06 -9.15 -11.94
N GLY A 97 -23.38 -9.19 -12.09
CA GLY A 97 -24.12 -10.30 -12.69
C GLY A 97 -24.63 -11.32 -11.66
N SER A 98 -24.11 -11.31 -10.44
CA SER A 98 -24.48 -12.25 -9.37
C SER A 98 -24.82 -11.55 -8.05
N CYS A 99 -24.14 -10.45 -7.76
CA CYS A 99 -24.21 -9.72 -6.51
C CYS A 99 -24.35 -8.22 -6.76
N SER A 100 -25.03 -7.54 -5.82
CA SER A 100 -25.07 -6.09 -5.78
C SER A 100 -24.08 -5.59 -4.75
N ASN A 101 -23.29 -4.58 -5.13
CA ASN A 101 -22.19 -4.05 -4.33
C ASN A 101 -22.44 -2.57 -4.00
N VAL A 102 -22.15 -2.17 -2.76
CA VAL A 102 -22.14 -0.78 -2.27
C VAL A 102 -20.78 -0.48 -1.66
N TYR A 103 -20.32 0.76 -1.81
CA TYR A 103 -18.99 1.17 -1.38
C TYR A 103 -19.06 2.13 -0.19
N VAL A 104 -18.26 1.85 0.84
CA VAL A 104 -18.09 2.69 2.03
C VAL A 104 -16.64 3.16 2.08
N GLU A 105 -16.41 4.45 1.94
CA GLU A 105 -15.06 5.02 2.07
C GLU A 105 -14.75 5.34 3.53
N VAL A 106 -13.55 4.95 3.96
CA VAL A 106 -12.99 5.32 5.25
C VAL A 106 -12.16 6.59 5.07
N LEU A 107 -12.61 7.67 5.70
CA LEU A 107 -11.97 8.97 5.65
C LEU A 107 -11.00 9.14 6.84
N PRO A 108 -9.85 9.80 6.62
CA PRO A 108 -8.97 10.16 7.72
C PRO A 108 -9.63 11.19 8.64
N GLN A 109 -9.10 11.32 9.85
CA GLN A 109 -9.50 12.43 10.72
C GLN A 109 -8.80 13.73 10.30
N PRO A 110 -9.44 14.89 10.52
CA PRO A 110 -8.81 16.17 10.21
C PRO A 110 -7.46 16.32 10.92
N TYR A 111 -6.39 16.53 10.14
CA TYR A 111 -5.02 16.66 10.65
C TYR A 111 -4.55 15.51 11.52
N GLU A 112 -4.99 14.29 11.21
CA GLU A 112 -4.62 13.08 11.94
C GLU A 112 -3.10 12.96 12.06
N VAL A 113 -2.62 12.80 13.30
CA VAL A 113 -1.20 12.72 13.63
C VAL A 113 -0.83 11.26 13.80
N THR A 114 0.16 10.80 13.02
CA THR A 114 0.65 9.43 13.09
C THR A 114 2.14 9.43 13.41
N VAL A 115 2.51 8.68 14.45
CA VAL A 115 3.91 8.39 14.77
C VAL A 115 4.24 6.97 14.29
N VAL A 116 5.31 6.83 13.52
CA VAL A 116 5.80 5.56 12.99
C VAL A 116 7.17 5.30 13.58
N GLY A 117 7.24 4.40 14.55
CA GLY A 117 8.46 4.06 15.28
C GLY A 117 8.56 2.56 15.51
N ASN A 118 9.09 2.18 16.67
CA ASN A 118 9.00 0.79 17.13
C ASN A 118 7.55 0.42 17.49
N GLU A 119 7.32 -0.84 17.85
CA GLU A 119 5.95 -1.34 18.09
C GLU A 119 5.20 -0.61 19.21
N GLN A 120 5.92 -0.10 20.21
CA GLN A 120 5.35 0.55 21.39
C GLN A 120 5.11 2.06 21.18
N GLU A 121 5.87 2.68 20.26
CA GLU A 121 5.77 4.10 19.95
C GLU A 121 4.81 4.39 18.79
N SER A 122 4.56 3.41 17.92
CA SER A 122 3.75 3.64 16.73
C SER A 122 2.28 3.87 17.08
N THR A 123 1.71 4.95 16.56
CA THR A 123 0.30 5.33 16.75
C THR A 123 -0.53 5.20 15.48
N ILE A 124 -0.13 4.29 14.57
CA ILE A 124 -0.86 4.08 13.32
C ILE A 124 -2.23 3.50 13.64
N ARG A 125 -3.26 4.09 13.05
CA ARG A 125 -4.64 3.72 13.29
C ARG A 125 -5.02 2.41 12.58
N GLU A 126 -5.60 1.48 13.32
CA GLU A 126 -5.88 0.11 12.87
C GLU A 126 -7.35 -0.07 12.47
N LEU A 127 -7.58 -0.54 11.25
CA LEU A 127 -8.93 -0.83 10.75
C LEU A 127 -9.57 -1.92 11.62
N PRO A 128 -10.83 -1.73 12.09
CA PRO A 128 -11.47 -2.67 13.00
C PRO A 128 -12.03 -3.87 12.25
N ILE A 129 -11.15 -4.69 11.67
CA ILE A 129 -11.51 -5.81 10.80
C ILE A 129 -12.43 -6.82 11.48
N ASP A 130 -12.22 -7.10 12.78
CA ASP A 130 -13.10 -8.01 13.52
C ASP A 130 -14.54 -7.48 13.65
N ALA A 131 -14.72 -6.16 13.78
CA ALA A 131 -16.06 -5.57 13.79
C ALA A 131 -16.74 -5.69 12.42
N VAL A 132 -15.97 -5.60 11.33
CA VAL A 132 -16.46 -5.82 9.96
C VAL A 132 -16.82 -7.30 9.75
N ARG A 133 -15.99 -8.24 10.23
CA ARG A 133 -16.23 -9.69 10.15
C ARG A 133 -17.52 -10.11 10.85
N GLN A 134 -17.79 -9.55 12.03
CA GLN A 134 -19.04 -9.79 12.76
C GLN A 134 -20.27 -9.39 11.93
N LEU A 135 -20.13 -8.38 11.07
CA LEU A 135 -21.17 -7.88 10.17
C LEU A 135 -21.19 -8.57 8.80
N LEU A 136 -20.53 -9.72 8.62
CA LEU A 136 -20.80 -10.60 7.47
C LEU A 136 -22.19 -11.23 7.54
N SER A 137 -22.72 -11.43 8.75
CA SER A 137 -24.07 -11.95 9.01
C SER A 137 -24.79 -10.94 9.90
N GLN A 138 -25.68 -10.15 9.31
CA GLN A 138 -26.28 -8.99 9.96
C GLN A 138 -27.77 -9.21 10.20
N PHE A 139 -28.13 -9.76 11.36
CA PHE A 139 -29.52 -10.07 11.70
C PHE A 139 -30.19 -10.90 10.60
N ASP A 140 -30.92 -10.25 9.69
CA ASP A 140 -31.67 -10.82 8.58
C ASP A 140 -30.93 -10.80 7.23
N ILE A 141 -29.79 -10.10 7.11
CA ILE A 141 -29.03 -9.97 5.86
C ILE A 141 -27.72 -10.77 5.95
N GLU A 142 -27.51 -11.67 5.01
CA GLU A 142 -26.23 -12.37 4.83
C GLU A 142 -25.44 -11.70 3.71
N CYS A 143 -24.32 -11.07 4.07
CA CYS A 143 -23.40 -10.51 3.08
C CYS A 143 -22.71 -11.65 2.34
N HIS A 144 -22.69 -11.59 1.02
CA HIS A 144 -21.94 -12.53 0.19
C HIS A 144 -20.44 -12.39 0.47
N HIS A 145 -19.96 -11.15 0.53
CA HIS A 145 -18.62 -10.82 1.00
C HIS A 145 -18.52 -9.35 1.42
N VAL A 146 -17.46 -9.01 2.15
CA VAL A 146 -17.01 -7.63 2.37
C VAL A 146 -15.53 -7.55 2.01
N SER A 147 -15.16 -6.68 1.06
CA SER A 147 -13.77 -6.48 0.64
C SER A 147 -13.26 -5.14 1.17
N VAL A 148 -12.14 -5.12 1.87
CA VAL A 148 -11.42 -3.89 2.24
C VAL A 148 -10.34 -3.65 1.21
N MET A 149 -10.46 -2.58 0.45
CA MET A 149 -9.55 -2.21 -0.62
C MET A 149 -8.80 -0.94 -0.23
N THR A 150 -7.48 -0.99 -0.26
CA THR A 150 -6.63 0.18 -0.05
C THR A 150 -5.76 0.39 -1.28
N VAL A 151 -5.89 1.54 -1.93
CA VAL A 151 -4.97 1.99 -2.98
C VAL A 151 -4.14 3.12 -2.40
N ALA A 152 -2.89 2.81 -2.11
CA ALA A 152 -1.95 3.71 -1.47
C ALA A 152 -0.78 4.06 -2.37
N HIS A 153 -0.17 5.21 -2.10
CA HIS A 153 0.99 5.70 -2.81
C HIS A 153 1.92 6.48 -1.89
N LYS A 154 3.20 6.49 -2.23
CA LYS A 154 4.19 7.33 -1.54
C LYS A 154 4.27 8.72 -2.16
N TYR A 155 4.04 8.79 -3.46
CA TYR A 155 3.87 10.00 -4.23
C TYR A 155 2.92 9.73 -5.40
N ASP A 156 2.19 10.74 -5.85
CA ASP A 156 1.15 10.56 -6.87
C ASP A 156 1.75 10.36 -8.27
N GLN A 157 2.76 11.18 -8.61
CA GLN A 157 3.47 11.09 -9.88
C GLN A 157 4.99 11.10 -9.68
N PRO A 158 5.74 10.34 -10.50
CA PRO A 158 7.20 10.35 -10.45
C PRO A 158 7.73 11.72 -10.91
N SER A 159 8.51 12.39 -10.05
CA SER A 159 9.14 13.68 -10.33
C SER A 159 10.47 13.79 -9.56
N PRO A 160 11.35 14.75 -9.93
CA PRO A 160 12.57 15.02 -9.16
C PRO A 160 12.27 15.40 -7.70
N ILE A 161 11.15 16.09 -7.46
CA ILE A 161 10.69 16.46 -6.12
C ILE A 161 10.29 15.22 -5.35
N SER A 162 9.43 14.36 -5.92
CA SER A 162 8.97 13.16 -5.21
C SER A 162 10.12 12.21 -4.91
N THR A 163 11.07 12.05 -5.82
CA THR A 163 12.29 11.27 -5.55
C THR A 163 13.10 11.84 -4.39
N THR A 164 13.24 13.17 -4.33
CA THR A 164 14.02 13.86 -3.28
C THR A 164 13.35 13.77 -1.91
N VAL A 165 12.06 14.12 -1.83
CA VAL A 165 11.27 14.03 -0.59
C VAL A 165 11.23 12.60 -0.08
N HIS A 166 11.00 11.65 -0.99
CA HIS A 166 10.89 10.23 -0.64
C HIS A 166 12.22 9.65 -0.14
N ALA A 167 13.33 10.05 -0.76
CA ALA A 167 14.66 9.68 -0.28
C ALA A 167 14.98 10.30 1.10
N ALA A 168 14.43 11.47 1.42
CA ALA A 168 14.70 12.17 2.68
C ALA A 168 14.04 11.50 3.90
N HIS A 169 12.83 10.95 3.75
CA HIS A 169 12.17 10.26 4.86
C HIS A 169 12.60 8.80 5.02
N GLY A 170 13.03 8.11 3.95
CA GLY A 170 13.47 6.71 4.01
C GLY A 170 12.34 5.68 4.04
N ALA A 171 12.62 4.45 4.47
CA ALA A 171 11.61 3.38 4.53
C ALA A 171 10.60 3.66 5.66
N VAL A 172 9.31 3.61 5.34
CA VAL A 172 8.20 3.87 6.28
C VAL A 172 7.33 2.62 6.35
N GLY A 173 7.07 2.09 7.55
CA GLY A 173 6.22 0.92 7.76
C GLY A 173 4.71 1.22 7.70
N ALA A 174 4.29 2.13 6.83
CA ALA A 174 2.92 2.63 6.74
C ALA A 174 2.59 3.16 5.33
N MET A 175 1.30 3.26 5.01
CA MET A 175 0.80 3.78 3.74
C MET A 175 0.60 5.30 3.82
N LEU A 176 1.52 6.07 3.19
CA LEU A 176 1.60 7.53 3.32
C LEU A 176 0.35 8.25 2.82
N HIS A 177 -0.02 8.02 1.58
CA HIS A 177 -1.18 8.60 0.91
C HIS A 177 -2.03 7.49 0.31
N GLY A 178 -3.27 7.79 -0.03
CA GLY A 178 -4.18 6.82 -0.64
C GLY A 178 -5.60 6.91 -0.11
N ARG A 179 -6.40 5.92 -0.51
CA ARG A 179 -7.81 5.78 -0.13
C ARG A 179 -8.07 4.35 0.33
N THR A 180 -8.96 4.22 1.31
CA THR A 180 -9.44 2.92 1.81
C THR A 180 -10.95 2.85 1.64
N VAL A 181 -11.42 1.85 0.91
CA VAL A 181 -12.82 1.67 0.56
C VAL A 181 -13.23 0.24 0.86
N LEU A 182 -14.37 0.07 1.54
CA LEU A 182 -15.00 -1.21 1.77
C LEU A 182 -16.07 -1.43 0.70
N GLU A 183 -15.97 -2.53 -0.02
CA GLU A 183 -17.05 -3.05 -0.87
C GLU A 183 -17.89 -4.02 -0.06
N VAL A 184 -19.19 -3.76 0.03
CA VAL A 184 -20.17 -4.60 0.72
C VAL A 184 -21.04 -5.24 -0.34
N SER A 185 -21.04 -6.57 -0.39
CA SER A 185 -21.71 -7.34 -1.43
C SER A 185 -22.83 -8.21 -0.87
N VAL A 186 -23.99 -8.19 -1.52
CA VAL A 186 -25.13 -9.06 -1.22
C VAL A 186 -25.53 -9.80 -2.49
N ALA A 187 -25.59 -11.13 -2.39
CA ALA A 187 -26.08 -12.00 -3.45
C ALA A 187 -27.59 -12.27 -3.25
N LEU A 188 -28.33 -12.36 -4.35
CA LEU A 188 -29.78 -12.57 -4.29
C LEU A 188 -30.14 -13.96 -3.74
N ASP A 189 -29.35 -14.99 -4.07
CA ASP A 189 -29.58 -16.37 -3.66
C ASP A 189 -29.44 -16.57 -2.14
N GLY A 190 -28.50 -15.87 -1.50
CA GLY A 190 -28.25 -15.94 -0.06
C GLY A 190 -29.12 -15.02 0.80
N SER A 191 -29.79 -14.03 0.21
CA SER A 191 -30.55 -13.00 0.97
C SER A 191 -31.96 -12.76 0.43
N LEU A 192 -32.56 -13.76 -0.23
CA LEU A 192 -33.82 -13.62 -0.95
C LEU A 192 -34.98 -13.11 -0.06
N ASP A 193 -35.14 -13.67 1.14
CA ASP A 193 -36.18 -13.25 2.09
C ASP A 193 -36.00 -11.79 2.51
N SER A 194 -34.75 -11.39 2.78
CA SER A 194 -34.39 -10.02 3.12
C SER A 194 -34.65 -9.03 2.00
N VAL A 195 -34.40 -9.45 0.75
CA VAL A 195 -34.71 -8.68 -0.46
C VAL A 195 -36.21 -8.52 -0.64
N TYR A 196 -36.99 -9.60 -0.52
CA TYR A 196 -38.44 -9.54 -0.64
C TYR A 196 -39.09 -8.70 0.46
N ALA A 197 -38.59 -8.76 1.69
CA ALA A 197 -39.06 -7.91 2.79
C ALA A 197 -38.87 -6.41 2.52
N ARG A 198 -37.90 -6.04 1.67
CA ARG A 198 -37.51 -4.64 1.39
C ARG A 198 -37.93 -4.14 0.01
N GLN A 199 -38.43 -5.00 -0.86
CA GLN A 199 -38.98 -4.58 -2.15
C GLN A 199 -40.24 -3.74 -1.97
N PHE A 200 -41.04 -4.01 -0.93
CA PHE A 200 -42.39 -3.44 -0.74
C PHE A 200 -43.27 -3.60 -2.00
N ARG A 201 -43.64 -2.49 -2.66
CA ARG A 201 -44.41 -2.46 -3.91
C ARG A 201 -43.52 -2.28 -5.16
N ASP A 202 -42.21 -2.18 -4.96
CA ASP A 202 -41.23 -2.00 -6.03
C ASP A 202 -40.73 -3.35 -6.56
N SER A 203 -39.79 -3.31 -7.51
CA SER A 203 -39.18 -4.50 -8.08
C SER A 203 -38.16 -5.15 -7.12
N VAL A 204 -37.88 -6.43 -7.37
CA VAL A 204 -36.83 -7.20 -6.66
C VAL A 204 -35.47 -6.50 -6.72
N ALA A 205 -35.14 -5.83 -7.84
CA ALA A 205 -33.90 -5.08 -8.00
C ALA A 205 -33.80 -3.89 -7.01
N VAL A 206 -34.91 -3.17 -6.79
CA VAL A 206 -34.97 -2.10 -5.79
C VAL A 206 -34.88 -2.67 -4.37
N GLY A 207 -35.55 -3.81 -4.12
CA GLY A 207 -35.42 -4.55 -2.87
C GLY A 207 -33.97 -4.92 -2.56
N LEU A 208 -33.25 -5.45 -3.57
CA LEU A 208 -31.85 -5.83 -3.45
C LEU A 208 -30.95 -4.62 -3.20
N GLY A 209 -31.14 -3.53 -3.95
CA GLY A 209 -30.45 -2.26 -3.72
C GLY A 209 -30.61 -1.76 -2.29
N ARG A 210 -31.84 -1.77 -1.76
CA ARG A 210 -32.12 -1.40 -0.36
C ARG A 210 -31.44 -2.33 0.64
N THR A 211 -31.47 -3.64 0.39
CA THR A 211 -30.82 -4.64 1.26
C THR A 211 -29.33 -4.37 1.38
N VAL A 212 -28.61 -4.23 0.26
CA VAL A 212 -27.16 -3.98 0.29
C VAL A 212 -26.83 -2.60 0.88
N SER A 213 -27.60 -1.56 0.58
CA SER A 213 -27.39 -0.23 1.18
C SER A 213 -27.57 -0.26 2.71
N ILE A 214 -28.56 -1.00 3.22
CA ILE A 214 -28.75 -1.18 4.67
C ILE A 214 -27.58 -1.95 5.29
N ALA A 215 -27.09 -2.99 4.60
CA ALA A 215 -25.95 -3.76 5.08
C ALA A 215 -24.67 -2.91 5.16
N ALA A 216 -24.44 -2.06 4.15
CA ALA A 216 -23.33 -1.13 4.12
C ALA A 216 -23.48 -0.02 5.16
N GLU A 217 -24.69 0.50 5.37
CA GLU A 217 -24.98 1.51 6.38
C GLU A 217 -24.74 0.98 7.80
N ARG A 218 -25.10 -0.27 8.09
CA ARG A 218 -24.80 -0.92 9.37
C ARG A 218 -23.28 -1.02 9.62
N ILE A 219 -22.49 -1.34 8.59
CA ILE A 219 -21.03 -1.33 8.67
C ILE A 219 -20.52 0.10 8.92
N ARG A 220 -21.02 1.09 8.18
CA ARG A 220 -20.64 2.51 8.35
C ARG A 220 -20.91 3.01 9.76
N LEU A 221 -22.10 2.73 10.32
CA LEU A 221 -22.47 3.09 11.68
C LEU A 221 -21.57 2.40 12.70
N ARG A 222 -21.26 1.11 12.51
CA ARG A 222 -20.35 0.37 13.39
C ARG A 222 -18.93 0.95 13.37
N LEU A 223 -18.44 1.36 12.20
CA LEU A 223 -17.17 2.08 12.09
C LEU A 223 -17.21 3.41 12.85
N ALA A 224 -18.31 4.17 12.72
CA ALA A 224 -18.51 5.44 13.44
C ALA A 224 -18.54 5.27 14.96
N GLU A 225 -19.17 4.22 15.49
CA GLU A 225 -19.13 3.86 16.91
C GLU A 225 -17.70 3.62 17.42
N LEU A 226 -16.83 3.09 16.55
CA LEU A 226 -15.40 2.88 16.82
C LEU A 226 -14.55 4.12 16.50
N GLY A 227 -15.19 5.28 16.32
CA GLY A 227 -14.56 6.57 16.09
C GLY A 227 -14.03 6.80 14.67
N TRP A 228 -14.36 5.93 13.71
CA TRP A 228 -13.96 6.07 12.30
C TRP A 228 -14.92 6.97 11.54
N ASN A 229 -14.35 7.84 10.68
CA ASN A 229 -15.15 8.61 9.75
C ASN A 229 -15.36 7.73 8.52
N ALA A 230 -16.59 7.33 8.27
CA ALA A 230 -16.93 6.50 7.12
C ALA A 230 -18.16 7.08 6.41
N VAL A 231 -18.13 7.09 5.08
CA VAL A 231 -19.19 7.63 4.22
C VAL A 231 -19.59 6.60 3.18
N LEU A 232 -20.90 6.52 2.88
CA LEU A 232 -21.39 5.77 1.74
C LEU A 232 -21.12 6.57 0.48
N LEU A 233 -20.53 5.95 -0.53
CA LEU A 233 -20.28 6.60 -1.80
C LEU A 233 -21.55 6.67 -2.65
N THR A 234 -21.82 7.84 -3.20
CA THR A 234 -22.84 8.09 -4.22
C THR A 234 -22.44 7.50 -5.57
N GLU A 235 -23.38 7.41 -6.52
CA GLU A 235 -23.07 6.94 -7.88
C GLU A 235 -21.91 7.72 -8.52
N THR A 236 -21.93 9.05 -8.40
CA THR A 236 -20.90 9.93 -8.94
C THR A 236 -19.54 9.69 -8.30
N GLU A 237 -19.51 9.45 -6.98
CA GLU A 237 -18.26 9.19 -6.26
C GLU A 237 -17.70 7.79 -6.57
N VAL A 238 -18.56 6.78 -6.76
CA VAL A 238 -18.13 5.44 -7.19
C VAL A 238 -17.55 5.48 -8.61
N ARG A 239 -18.17 6.22 -9.54
CA ARG A 239 -17.62 6.43 -10.88
C ARG A 239 -16.28 7.18 -10.85
N ALA A 240 -16.16 8.20 -9.99
CA ALA A 240 -14.91 8.92 -9.80
C ALA A 240 -13.80 8.03 -9.21
N LEU A 241 -14.13 7.21 -8.21
CA LEU A 241 -13.22 6.21 -7.64
C LEU A 241 -12.75 5.21 -8.71
N HIS A 242 -13.68 4.69 -9.52
CA HIS A 242 -13.35 3.81 -10.64
C HIS A 242 -12.41 4.49 -11.63
N ALA A 243 -12.72 5.70 -12.09
CA ALA A 243 -11.89 6.44 -13.04
C ALA A 243 -10.48 6.71 -12.49
N GLN A 244 -10.37 7.11 -11.22
CA GLN A 244 -9.09 7.36 -10.56
C GLN A 244 -8.22 6.10 -10.48
N ASN A 245 -8.80 4.98 -10.03
CA ASN A 245 -8.06 3.72 -9.92
C ASN A 245 -7.73 3.15 -11.31
N ALA A 246 -8.65 3.26 -12.26
CA ALA A 246 -8.44 2.82 -13.64
C ALA A 246 -7.30 3.58 -14.29
N GLN A 247 -7.21 4.91 -14.12
CA GLN A 247 -6.11 5.72 -14.64
C GLN A 247 -4.75 5.25 -14.13
N VAL A 248 -4.68 4.79 -12.87
CA VAL A 248 -3.44 4.28 -12.25
C VAL A 248 -3.08 2.89 -12.75
N LEU A 249 -4.07 2.08 -13.13
CA LEU A 249 -3.91 0.65 -13.44
C LEU A 249 -4.05 0.32 -14.93
N ASP A 250 -4.39 1.29 -15.77
CA ASP A 250 -4.75 1.05 -17.18
C ASP A 250 -3.62 0.35 -17.95
N ASP A 251 -2.38 0.83 -17.83
CA ASP A 251 -1.20 0.21 -18.45
C ASP A 251 -0.96 -1.20 -17.91
N GLN A 252 -1.14 -1.38 -16.60
CA GLN A 252 -0.92 -2.65 -15.90
C GLN A 252 -1.93 -3.69 -16.34
N LEU A 253 -3.19 -3.29 -16.46
CA LEU A 253 -4.26 -4.15 -16.92
C LEU A 253 -4.07 -4.48 -18.39
N LYS A 254 -3.70 -3.51 -19.24
CA LYS A 254 -3.47 -3.72 -20.68
C LYS A 254 -2.44 -4.81 -20.99
N ASP A 255 -1.36 -4.85 -20.23
CA ASP A 255 -0.19 -5.70 -20.48
C ASP A 255 0.03 -6.74 -19.37
N GLU A 256 -0.92 -7.68 -19.23
CA GLU A 256 -0.80 -8.75 -18.25
C GLU A 256 0.14 -9.86 -18.71
N HIS A 257 1.09 -10.19 -17.85
CA HIS A 257 2.01 -11.32 -17.96
C HIS A 257 1.70 -12.36 -16.88
N TRP A 258 2.28 -13.55 -17.03
CA TRP A 258 2.07 -14.65 -16.08
C TRP A 258 2.47 -14.30 -14.64
N ASP A 259 3.47 -13.45 -14.44
CA ASP A 259 4.04 -13.14 -13.13
C ASP A 259 4.02 -11.66 -12.76
N SER A 260 3.43 -10.83 -13.61
CA SER A 260 3.38 -9.37 -13.45
C SER A 260 2.38 -8.74 -14.41
N CYS A 261 2.09 -7.46 -14.21
CA CYS A 261 1.25 -6.62 -15.05
C CYS A 261 2.02 -5.36 -15.45
N GLY A 262 1.81 -4.85 -16.65
CA GLY A 262 2.41 -3.61 -17.13
C GLY A 262 3.77 -3.79 -17.80
N THR A 263 4.34 -2.65 -18.20
CA THR A 263 5.56 -2.61 -19.01
C THR A 263 6.83 -2.81 -18.18
N ALA A 264 7.97 -3.03 -18.84
CA ALA A 264 9.27 -3.11 -18.19
C ALA A 264 9.68 -1.84 -17.43
N ALA A 265 9.12 -0.67 -17.78
CA ALA A 265 9.40 0.59 -17.11
C ALA A 265 8.63 0.75 -15.78
N MET A 266 7.46 0.12 -15.69
CA MET A 266 6.61 0.15 -14.50
C MET A 266 5.76 -1.11 -14.45
N SER A 267 6.19 -2.04 -13.60
CA SER A 267 5.54 -3.34 -13.45
C SER A 267 4.79 -3.42 -12.13
N THR A 268 3.69 -4.14 -12.13
CA THR A 268 2.95 -4.54 -10.94
C THR A 268 3.08 -6.01 -10.71
N ALA A 269 3.33 -6.40 -9.47
CA ALA A 269 3.18 -7.79 -9.05
C ALA A 269 2.30 -7.86 -7.81
N VAL A 270 1.43 -8.85 -7.80
CA VAL A 270 0.46 -9.18 -6.76
C VAL A 270 0.92 -10.42 -6.03
N PHE A 271 0.75 -10.36 -4.71
CA PHE A 271 1.18 -11.38 -3.77
C PHE A 271 0.09 -11.69 -2.76
N THR A 272 0.13 -12.90 -2.18
CA THR A 272 -0.63 -13.27 -0.98
C THR A 272 0.33 -13.68 0.13
N PRO A 273 -0.03 -13.51 1.41
CA PRO A 273 0.79 -14.01 2.50
C PRO A 273 0.84 -15.55 2.52
N ALA A 274 2.03 -16.10 2.75
CA ALA A 274 2.17 -17.49 3.15
C ALA A 274 1.47 -17.71 4.51
N ARG A 275 1.01 -18.94 4.77
CA ARG A 275 0.25 -19.27 5.99
C ARG A 275 0.91 -18.83 7.31
N TRP A 276 2.23 -18.91 7.40
CA TRP A 276 3.01 -18.51 8.59
C TRP A 276 3.28 -17.00 8.66
N ALA A 277 3.06 -16.27 7.56
CA ALA A 277 3.31 -14.85 7.45
C ALA A 277 2.08 -13.99 7.79
N TRP A 278 0.96 -14.60 8.20
CA TRP A 278 -0.22 -13.89 8.71
C TRP A 278 0.02 -13.34 10.14
N THR A 279 0.98 -12.42 10.28
CA THR A 279 1.31 -11.78 11.56
C THR A 279 1.58 -10.29 11.38
N GLN A 280 1.39 -9.52 12.45
CA GLN A 280 1.63 -8.07 12.42
C GLN A 280 3.07 -7.69 12.03
N ALA A 281 4.05 -8.46 12.48
CA ALA A 281 5.46 -8.22 12.17
C ALA A 281 5.72 -8.29 10.65
N HIS A 282 5.20 -9.31 9.96
CA HIS A 282 5.32 -9.42 8.52
C HIS A 282 4.58 -8.31 7.80
N TYR A 283 3.36 -7.98 8.24
CA TYR A 283 2.59 -6.87 7.68
C TYR A 283 3.36 -5.55 7.69
N ARG A 284 4.02 -5.23 8.81
CA ARG A 284 4.88 -4.03 8.91
C ARG A 284 6.08 -4.08 7.95
N GLU A 285 6.69 -5.25 7.74
CA GLU A 285 7.76 -5.41 6.75
C GLU A 285 7.26 -5.22 5.31
N TRP A 286 6.07 -5.71 5.00
CA TRP A 286 5.43 -5.52 3.69
C TRP A 286 5.22 -4.03 3.37
N LEU A 287 4.84 -3.24 4.37
CA LEU A 287 4.63 -1.80 4.19
C LEU A 287 5.93 -1.02 3.97
N LYS A 288 7.08 -1.55 4.39
CA LYS A 288 8.40 -0.90 4.21
C LYS A 288 8.92 -0.98 2.78
N PHE A 289 8.33 -1.82 1.91
CA PHE A 289 8.79 -1.96 0.53
C PHE A 289 8.83 -0.62 -0.19
N ASN A 290 9.91 -0.40 -0.95
CA ASN A 290 10.14 0.86 -1.61
C ASN A 290 9.46 0.94 -2.97
N THR A 291 8.13 0.88 -2.98
CA THR A 291 7.31 0.86 -4.20
C THR A 291 6.61 2.21 -4.39
N HIS A 292 6.30 2.55 -5.63
CA HIS A 292 5.59 3.79 -5.98
C HIS A 292 4.17 3.75 -5.40
N ARG A 293 3.46 2.66 -5.67
CA ARG A 293 2.11 2.40 -5.16
C ARG A 293 2.00 1.02 -4.55
N THR A 294 1.09 0.90 -3.61
CA THR A 294 0.77 -0.33 -2.91
C THR A 294 -0.75 -0.51 -2.93
N LEU A 295 -1.20 -1.67 -3.36
CA LEU A 295 -2.60 -2.05 -3.37
C LEU A 295 -2.79 -3.14 -2.32
N GLN A 296 -3.82 -3.06 -1.51
CA GLN A 296 -4.20 -4.12 -0.58
C GLN A 296 -5.67 -4.45 -0.78
N VAL A 297 -5.99 -5.72 -0.90
CA VAL A 297 -7.37 -6.20 -0.98
C VAL A 297 -7.53 -7.31 0.05
N LEU A 298 -8.32 -7.06 1.09
CA LEU A 298 -8.75 -8.08 2.05
C LEU A 298 -10.20 -8.45 1.75
N LYS A 299 -10.45 -9.62 1.21
CA LYS A 299 -11.80 -10.15 1.01
C LYS A 299 -12.20 -11.03 2.17
N LEU A 300 -13.35 -10.73 2.78
CA LEU A 300 -13.93 -11.47 3.89
C LEU A 300 -15.22 -12.15 3.44
N THR A 301 -15.34 -13.45 3.69
CA THR A 301 -16.51 -14.26 3.32
C THR A 301 -16.94 -15.14 4.49
N ARG A 302 -18.24 -15.31 4.70
CA ARG A 302 -18.75 -16.28 5.68
C ARG A 302 -18.82 -17.65 5.02
N THR A 303 -18.20 -18.65 5.63
CA THR A 303 -18.30 -20.05 5.23
C THR A 303 -18.97 -20.88 6.33
N ARG A 304 -19.36 -22.11 6.01
CA ARG A 304 -19.93 -23.05 7.02
C ARG A 304 -18.97 -23.35 8.17
N THR A 305 -17.66 -23.19 7.95
CA THR A 305 -16.61 -23.52 8.93
C THR A 305 -16.08 -22.30 9.70
N GLY A 306 -16.56 -21.10 9.39
CA GLY A 306 -16.06 -19.85 9.96
C GLY A 306 -15.91 -18.74 8.91
N ASP A 307 -15.26 -17.65 9.27
CA ASP A 307 -14.97 -16.56 8.35
C ASP A 307 -13.71 -16.89 7.55
N HIS A 308 -13.79 -16.84 6.24
CA HIS A 308 -12.65 -17.02 5.36
C HIS A 308 -12.15 -15.66 4.87
N ALA A 309 -10.85 -15.41 5.05
CA ALA A 309 -10.20 -14.18 4.62
C ALA A 309 -9.12 -14.45 3.56
N GLU A 310 -9.12 -13.61 2.53
CA GLU A 310 -8.17 -13.62 1.44
C GLU A 310 -7.49 -12.25 1.39
N LEU A 311 -6.17 -12.21 1.62
CA LEU A 311 -5.39 -10.96 1.57
C LEU A 311 -4.48 -10.96 0.35
N PHE A 312 -4.63 -9.94 -0.48
CA PHE A 312 -3.77 -9.65 -1.61
C PHE A 312 -3.02 -8.34 -1.41
N ILE A 313 -1.77 -8.31 -1.84
CA ILE A 313 -0.92 -7.14 -1.80
C ILE A 313 -0.26 -6.96 -3.17
N GLY A 314 -0.61 -5.88 -3.84
CA GLY A 314 -0.02 -5.45 -5.10
C GLY A 314 1.04 -4.37 -4.88
N TYR A 315 2.14 -4.44 -5.62
CA TYR A 315 3.17 -3.42 -5.63
C TYR A 315 3.43 -2.94 -7.04
N LEU A 316 3.30 -1.64 -7.26
CA LEU A 316 3.68 -0.97 -8.51
C LEU A 316 5.11 -0.40 -8.35
N SER A 317 6.04 -0.87 -9.17
CA SER A 317 7.45 -0.51 -9.08
C SER A 317 8.11 -0.43 -10.46
N ALA A 318 9.01 0.55 -10.61
CA ALA A 318 9.93 0.63 -11.74
C ALA A 318 11.12 -0.34 -11.56
N ASP A 319 11.40 -0.79 -10.34
CA ASP A 319 12.43 -1.79 -10.05
C ASP A 319 11.80 -3.19 -9.94
N ALA A 320 11.94 -3.99 -10.99
CA ALA A 320 11.50 -5.38 -11.03
C ALA A 320 12.27 -6.27 -10.03
N ASN A 321 13.51 -5.93 -9.69
CA ASN A 321 14.29 -6.72 -8.72
C ASN A 321 13.73 -6.54 -7.30
N ALA A 322 13.24 -5.34 -6.95
CA ALA A 322 12.53 -5.11 -5.69
C ALA A 322 11.30 -6.02 -5.54
N LEU A 323 10.61 -6.36 -6.64
CA LEU A 323 9.47 -7.28 -6.61
C LEU A 323 9.87 -8.75 -6.44
N ASN A 324 11.14 -9.10 -6.65
CA ASN A 324 11.63 -10.46 -6.47
C ASN A 324 12.09 -10.72 -5.03
N THR A 325 12.51 -9.69 -4.30
CA THR A 325 12.93 -9.81 -2.89
C THR A 325 11.75 -9.93 -1.92
N THR A 326 10.54 -9.63 -2.36
CA THR A 326 9.31 -9.74 -1.54
C THR A 326 9.08 -11.13 -0.95
N ARG A 327 9.55 -12.18 -1.63
CA ARG A 327 9.43 -13.57 -1.14
C ARG A 327 10.11 -13.82 0.20
N ALA A 328 11.22 -13.12 0.47
CA ALA A 328 11.92 -13.25 1.74
C ALA A 328 11.06 -12.80 2.93
N THR A 329 10.03 -11.99 2.70
CA THR A 329 9.10 -11.48 3.72
C THR A 329 7.85 -12.36 3.90
N GLY A 330 7.83 -13.56 3.32
CA GLY A 330 6.71 -14.49 3.42
C GLY A 330 5.56 -14.19 2.44
N LEU A 331 5.76 -13.33 1.45
CA LEU A 331 4.82 -13.09 0.37
C LEU A 331 5.02 -14.08 -0.78
N LEU A 332 3.92 -14.63 -1.30
CA LEU A 332 3.87 -15.57 -2.41
C LEU A 332 3.24 -14.88 -3.61
N ARG A 333 3.88 -14.95 -4.78
CA ARG A 333 3.39 -14.29 -6.00
C ARG A 333 2.18 -15.04 -6.60
N GLU A 334 1.17 -14.29 -7.06
CA GLU A 334 -0.06 -14.84 -7.66
C GLU A 334 0.05 -15.03 -9.17
N TYR A 335 0.54 -16.18 -9.60
CA TYR A 335 0.76 -16.43 -11.02
C TYR A 335 -0.55 -16.58 -11.83
N GLY A 336 -0.63 -15.82 -12.94
CA GLY A 336 -1.71 -15.89 -13.93
C GLY A 336 -3.05 -15.28 -13.48
N GLN A 337 -3.06 -14.51 -12.39
CA GLN A 337 -4.26 -13.86 -11.82
C GLN A 337 -3.94 -12.43 -11.35
N GLN A 338 -2.96 -11.80 -12.01
CA GLN A 338 -2.45 -10.49 -11.61
C GLN A 338 -3.52 -9.44 -11.89
N ALA A 339 -4.05 -9.41 -13.11
CA ALA A 339 -5.09 -8.48 -13.51
C ALA A 339 -6.38 -8.71 -12.74
N ASP A 340 -6.78 -9.97 -12.50
CA ASP A 340 -7.98 -10.29 -11.73
C ASP A 340 -7.96 -9.61 -10.36
N VAL A 341 -6.85 -9.71 -9.62
CA VAL A 341 -6.72 -9.04 -8.32
C VAL A 341 -6.72 -7.52 -8.46
N LEU A 342 -6.06 -6.96 -9.48
CA LEU A 342 -6.03 -5.51 -9.70
C LEU A 342 -7.43 -4.98 -10.03
N THR A 343 -8.21 -5.69 -10.83
CA THR A 343 -9.60 -5.31 -11.15
C THR A 343 -10.52 -5.36 -9.94
N ALA A 344 -10.19 -6.13 -8.90
CA ALA A 344 -10.93 -6.10 -7.63
C ALA A 344 -10.94 -4.72 -6.96
N THR A 345 -10.02 -3.82 -7.34
CA THR A 345 -9.98 -2.43 -6.86
C THR A 345 -10.79 -1.45 -7.71
N LEU A 346 -11.46 -1.95 -8.77
CA LEU A 346 -12.22 -1.15 -9.74
C LEU A 346 -13.72 -1.43 -9.62
N PRO A 347 -14.51 -0.52 -9.00
CA PRO A 347 -15.95 -0.72 -8.81
C PRO A 347 -16.76 -1.01 -10.07
N GLY A 348 -16.34 -0.44 -11.21
CA GLY A 348 -17.02 -0.57 -12.51
C GLY A 348 -16.57 -1.76 -13.35
N VAL A 349 -15.82 -2.73 -12.79
CA VAL A 349 -15.29 -3.86 -13.57
C VAL A 349 -15.67 -5.17 -12.90
N ARG A 350 -16.09 -6.14 -13.71
CA ARG A 350 -16.37 -7.49 -13.21
C ARG A 350 -15.07 -8.21 -12.88
N THR A 351 -14.87 -8.49 -11.60
CA THR A 351 -13.76 -9.30 -11.12
C THR A 351 -14.08 -10.79 -11.24
N GLU A 352 -13.24 -11.57 -11.93
CA GLU A 352 -13.36 -13.03 -11.93
C GLU A 352 -13.00 -13.60 -10.54
N ALA A 353 -13.62 -14.72 -10.17
CA ALA A 353 -13.29 -15.39 -8.92
C ALA A 353 -11.86 -15.97 -8.98
N ILE A 354 -11.03 -15.58 -8.01
CA ILE A 354 -9.63 -15.96 -7.95
C ILE A 354 -9.52 -17.43 -7.48
N SER A 355 -8.91 -18.27 -8.31
CA SER A 355 -9.01 -19.74 -8.16
C SER A 355 -8.03 -20.38 -7.17
N ALA A 356 -6.96 -19.70 -6.74
CA ALA A 356 -5.85 -20.32 -5.99
C ALA A 356 -5.28 -19.47 -4.84
N VAL A 357 -6.16 -18.90 -4.03
CA VAL A 357 -5.76 -17.99 -2.94
C VAL A 357 -5.35 -18.78 -1.69
N ALA A 358 -4.18 -18.46 -1.14
CA ALA A 358 -3.79 -18.91 0.19
C ALA A 358 -4.51 -18.07 1.25
N GLY A 359 -5.83 -18.22 1.37
CA GLY A 359 -6.63 -17.59 2.41
C GLY A 359 -6.43 -18.25 3.78
N LYS A 360 -6.97 -17.64 4.82
CA LYS A 360 -7.03 -18.19 6.17
C LYS A 360 -8.48 -18.21 6.66
N THR A 361 -8.89 -19.33 7.25
CA THR A 361 -10.20 -19.46 7.88
C THR A 361 -10.05 -19.22 9.38
N PHE A 362 -10.96 -18.43 9.93
CA PHE A 362 -11.00 -18.01 11.32
C PHE A 362 -12.29 -18.48 11.97
N ALA A 363 -12.20 -18.91 13.22
CA ALA A 363 -13.39 -19.07 14.04
C ALA A 363 -14.04 -17.70 14.29
N ALA A 364 -15.33 -17.68 14.62
CA ALA A 364 -16.08 -16.44 14.85
C ALA A 364 -15.52 -15.60 16.02
N ASP A 365 -14.90 -16.25 16.99
CA ASP A 365 -14.26 -15.67 18.17
C ASP A 365 -12.74 -15.53 18.07
N GLU A 366 -12.12 -16.07 17.01
CA GLU A 366 -10.67 -15.90 16.76
C GLU A 366 -10.40 -14.46 16.28
N PRO A 367 -9.57 -13.67 16.99
CA PRO A 367 -9.24 -12.32 16.56
C PRO A 367 -8.45 -12.33 15.26
N PHE A 368 -8.65 -11.30 14.43
CA PHE A 368 -7.92 -11.19 13.18
C PHE A 368 -6.42 -10.92 13.46
N PRO A 369 -5.49 -11.68 12.86
CA PRO A 369 -4.08 -11.74 13.31
C PRO A 369 -3.23 -10.57 12.81
N ILE A 370 -3.78 -9.69 11.98
CA ILE A 370 -3.11 -8.54 11.38
C ILE A 370 -3.97 -7.30 11.57
N SER A 371 -3.43 -6.31 12.25
CA SER A 371 -4.00 -4.97 12.30
C SER A 371 -3.72 -4.24 10.99
N LEU A 372 -4.67 -4.31 10.06
CA LEU A 372 -4.57 -3.60 8.79
C LEU A 372 -4.64 -2.08 9.01
N TYR A 373 -3.86 -1.34 8.25
CA TYR A 373 -3.84 0.11 8.31
C TYR A 373 -4.68 0.70 7.18
N ALA A 374 -5.38 1.80 7.46
CA ALA A 374 -5.96 2.61 6.40
C ALA A 374 -4.83 3.29 5.60
N GLY A 375 -5.03 3.44 4.29
CA GLY A 375 -4.20 4.31 3.47
C GLY A 375 -4.36 5.78 3.89
N GLY A 376 -3.26 6.52 3.88
CA GLY A 376 -3.29 7.97 4.14
C GLY A 376 -2.85 8.37 5.54
N ILE A 377 -1.67 7.97 6.01
CA ILE A 377 -1.14 8.49 7.28
C ILE A 377 -0.66 9.95 7.22
N GLY A 378 -0.50 10.50 6.01
CA GLY A 378 -0.21 11.92 5.78
C GLY A 378 1.23 12.21 5.36
N THR A 379 1.60 13.48 5.53
CA THR A 379 2.90 14.02 5.11
C THR A 379 3.87 14.03 6.28
N TYR A 380 5.09 13.57 6.02
CA TYR A 380 6.18 13.55 7.00
C TYR A 380 6.56 14.98 7.41
N ILE A 381 6.68 15.23 8.73
CA ILE A 381 7.06 16.53 9.28
C ILE A 381 8.35 16.50 10.10
N GLY A 382 8.85 15.32 10.51
CA GLY A 382 10.07 15.25 11.30
C GLY A 382 10.20 13.98 12.13
N HIS A 383 11.18 13.97 13.04
CA HIS A 383 11.44 12.84 13.92
C HIS A 383 11.28 13.19 15.39
N THR A 384 10.69 12.29 16.19
CA THR A 384 10.73 12.38 17.66
C THR A 384 12.17 12.24 18.18
N SER A 385 12.38 12.46 19.49
CA SER A 385 13.69 12.28 20.12
C SER A 385 14.23 10.84 20.05
N THR A 386 13.34 9.85 19.93
CA THR A 386 13.66 8.43 19.75
C THR A 386 13.90 8.05 18.29
N ARG A 387 13.78 9.02 17.36
CA ARG A 387 13.83 8.85 15.90
C ARG A 387 12.61 8.18 15.26
N ALA A 388 11.47 8.12 15.93
CA ALA A 388 10.24 7.77 15.24
C ALA A 388 9.83 8.89 14.28
N GLN A 389 9.27 8.53 13.15
CA GLN A 389 8.82 9.45 12.12
C GLN A 389 7.44 10.00 12.47
N VAL A 390 7.24 11.30 12.31
CA VAL A 390 5.96 11.97 12.59
C VAL A 390 5.33 12.40 11.28
N PHE A 391 4.05 12.07 11.12
CA PHE A 391 3.22 12.39 9.96
C PHE A 391 1.96 13.13 10.38
N VAL A 392 1.50 14.03 9.51
CA VAL A 392 0.22 14.75 9.68
C VAL A 392 -0.56 14.66 8.38
N ASN A 393 -1.83 14.25 8.47
CA ASN A 393 -2.70 14.14 7.31
C ASN A 393 -3.38 15.47 6.97
N PHE A 394 -2.96 16.10 5.87
CA PHE A 394 -3.53 17.36 5.35
C PHE A 394 -4.59 17.17 4.25
N ALA A 395 -5.03 15.93 3.96
CA ALA A 395 -6.05 15.65 2.96
C ALA A 395 -7.46 16.05 3.40
N VAL A 396 -7.68 16.16 4.73
CA VAL A 396 -8.95 16.62 5.30
C VAL A 396 -8.63 17.69 6.35
N GLY A 397 -9.18 18.89 6.19
CA GLY A 397 -9.11 19.95 7.19
C GLY A 397 -10.41 20.12 7.98
N ASP A 398 -10.34 20.76 9.14
CA ASP A 398 -11.49 21.23 9.93
C ASP A 398 -11.31 22.73 10.21
N ASP A 399 -10.78 23.07 11.38
CA ASP A 399 -10.28 24.40 11.72
C ASP A 399 -8.98 24.72 10.97
N PRO A 400 -8.58 26.00 10.84
CA PRO A 400 -7.30 26.34 10.26
C PRO A 400 -6.13 25.69 11.01
N PHE A 401 -5.15 25.21 10.25
CA PHE A 401 -3.90 24.68 10.77
C PHE A 401 -2.82 25.76 10.77
N TYR A 402 -2.35 26.17 11.95
CA TYR A 402 -1.38 27.25 12.07
C TYR A 402 0.06 26.74 11.94
N LEU A 403 0.84 27.37 11.07
CA LEU A 403 2.26 27.11 10.86
C LEU A 403 3.05 28.30 11.42
N ILE A 404 3.47 28.18 12.67
CA ILE A 404 4.25 29.19 13.40
C ILE A 404 5.74 28.84 13.29
N VAL A 405 6.25 28.94 12.06
CA VAL A 405 7.55 28.42 11.67
C VAL A 405 8.29 29.37 10.72
N PRO A 406 9.63 29.31 10.65
CA PRO A 406 10.39 30.00 9.61
C PRO A 406 9.92 29.61 8.21
N ALA A 407 9.99 30.54 7.25
CA ALA A 407 9.54 30.34 5.88
C ALA A 407 10.13 29.07 5.24
N ALA A 408 11.41 28.76 5.49
CA ALA A 408 12.07 27.58 4.95
C ALA A 408 11.43 26.25 5.42
N GLN A 409 10.99 26.19 6.68
CA GLN A 409 10.29 25.01 7.21
C GLN A 409 8.89 24.89 6.61
N CYS A 410 8.18 26.01 6.46
CA CYS A 410 6.89 26.03 5.76
C CYS A 410 7.05 25.56 4.30
N GLN A 411 8.07 26.03 3.59
CA GLN A 411 8.34 25.60 2.21
C GLN A 411 8.67 24.10 2.12
N GLN A 412 9.46 23.55 3.05
CA GLN A 412 9.74 22.10 3.01
C GLN A 412 8.50 21.25 3.31
N LEU A 413 7.60 21.67 4.22
CA LEU A 413 6.31 20.99 4.38
C LEU A 413 5.55 20.95 3.05
N PHE A 414 5.50 22.08 2.34
CA PHE A 414 4.81 22.17 1.06
C PHE A 414 5.50 21.42 -0.07
N LEU A 415 6.82 21.21 0.01
CA LEU A 415 7.54 20.31 -0.89
C LEU A 415 7.02 18.87 -0.74
N GLY A 416 6.77 18.41 0.50
CA GLY A 416 6.15 17.12 0.76
C GLY A 416 4.68 17.07 0.37
N LEU A 417 3.91 18.14 0.60
CA LEU A 417 2.51 18.21 0.17
C LEU A 417 2.36 18.17 -1.36
N ALA A 418 3.29 18.74 -2.11
CA ALA A 418 3.27 18.72 -3.57
C ALA A 418 3.37 17.31 -4.17
N THR A 419 3.85 16.32 -3.41
CA THR A 419 3.94 14.93 -3.89
C THR A 419 2.68 14.12 -3.65
N THR A 420 1.71 14.65 -2.91
CA THR A 420 0.52 13.90 -2.45
C THR A 420 -0.51 13.67 -3.56
N GLY A 421 -0.50 14.51 -4.60
CA GLY A 421 -1.55 14.58 -5.62
C GLY A 421 -2.66 15.58 -5.28
N LEU A 422 -2.63 16.20 -4.10
CA LEU A 422 -3.57 17.26 -3.71
C LEU A 422 -3.22 18.56 -4.42
N SER A 423 -4.25 19.28 -4.85
CA SER A 423 -4.08 20.61 -5.44
C SER A 423 -3.75 21.63 -4.34
N ILE A 424 -2.78 22.51 -4.63
CA ILE A 424 -2.27 23.51 -3.66
C ILE A 424 -2.38 24.90 -4.28
N ASP A 425 -2.91 25.86 -3.52
CA ASP A 425 -2.85 27.29 -3.85
C ASP A 425 -2.14 28.05 -2.72
N ILE A 426 -1.10 28.79 -3.10
CA ILE A 426 -0.33 29.64 -2.19
C ILE A 426 -0.80 31.08 -2.35
N GLN A 427 -1.25 31.67 -1.25
CA GLN A 427 -1.78 33.04 -1.17
C GLN A 427 -0.91 33.95 -0.29
N ILE A 428 0.33 33.56 -0.04
CA ILE A 428 1.30 34.40 0.68
C ILE A 428 1.95 35.34 -0.34
N PRO A 429 1.88 36.68 -0.14
CA PRO A 429 2.48 37.62 -1.08
C PRO A 429 4.02 37.52 -1.09
N GLY A 430 4.62 37.81 -2.24
CA GLY A 430 6.07 37.92 -2.41
C GLY A 430 6.61 37.06 -3.55
N GLN A 431 7.63 37.58 -4.23
CA GLN A 431 8.24 36.91 -5.39
C GLN A 431 8.85 35.54 -5.03
N GLU A 432 9.36 35.39 -3.80
CA GLU A 432 9.91 34.13 -3.30
C GLU A 432 8.85 33.02 -3.22
N TRP A 433 7.60 33.35 -2.87
CA TRP A 433 6.49 32.40 -2.76
C TRP A 433 5.89 32.09 -4.13
N GLU A 434 5.82 33.07 -5.03
CA GLU A 434 5.43 32.84 -6.43
C GLU A 434 6.42 31.92 -7.14
N GLU A 435 7.73 32.16 -6.97
CA GLU A 435 8.76 31.30 -7.52
C GLU A 435 8.70 29.90 -6.92
N PHE A 436 8.52 29.80 -5.60
CA PHE A 436 8.39 28.51 -4.92
C PHE A 436 7.16 27.73 -5.41
N ALA A 437 6.00 28.37 -5.51
CA ALA A 437 4.76 27.75 -6.04
C ALA A 437 5.00 27.16 -7.43
N ARG A 438 5.63 27.93 -8.33
CA ARG A 438 5.99 27.47 -9.67
C ARG A 438 6.97 26.29 -9.65
N ARG A 439 7.95 26.27 -8.75
CA ARG A 439 8.93 25.16 -8.63
C ARG A 439 8.27 23.86 -8.23
N ILE A 440 7.27 23.90 -7.35
CA ILE A 440 6.57 22.71 -6.84
C ILE A 440 5.31 22.35 -7.65
N GLY A 441 4.96 23.13 -8.69
CA GLY A 441 3.75 22.92 -9.48
C GLY A 441 2.46 23.34 -8.77
N ALA A 442 2.54 24.17 -7.72
CA ALA A 442 1.39 24.73 -7.05
C ALA A 442 0.85 25.97 -7.78
N THR A 443 -0.43 26.28 -7.55
CA THR A 443 -1.05 27.53 -7.99
C THR A 443 -0.72 28.68 -7.04
N PHE A 444 -0.79 29.92 -7.54
CA PHE A 444 -0.47 31.12 -6.78
C PHE A 444 -1.57 32.16 -6.99
N HIS A 445 -2.40 32.39 -5.97
CA HIS A 445 -3.59 33.26 -6.02
C HIS A 445 -4.54 32.99 -7.20
N ARG A 446 -4.68 31.73 -7.62
CA ARG A 446 -5.45 31.38 -8.83
C ARG A 446 -6.53 30.34 -8.59
N ASN A 447 -6.39 29.51 -7.56
CA ASN A 447 -7.32 28.41 -7.35
C ASN A 447 -7.88 28.39 -5.92
N PRO A 448 -8.98 29.11 -5.65
CA PRO A 448 -9.65 29.06 -4.34
C PRO A 448 -10.29 27.69 -4.05
N HIS A 449 -10.43 26.83 -5.06
CA HIS A 449 -10.95 25.47 -4.97
C HIS A 449 -9.84 24.42 -4.81
N ALA A 450 -8.59 24.84 -4.57
CA ALA A 450 -7.51 23.91 -4.29
C ALA A 450 -7.78 23.14 -2.98
N ASP A 451 -7.37 21.89 -2.91
CA ASP A 451 -7.53 21.03 -1.73
C ASP A 451 -6.81 21.61 -0.51
N ILE A 452 -5.66 22.26 -0.74
CA ILE A 452 -4.86 22.92 0.29
C ILE A 452 -4.70 24.40 -0.05
N LEU A 453 -5.16 25.26 0.85
CA LEU A 453 -4.93 26.71 0.79
C LEU A 453 -3.89 27.13 1.82
N LEU A 454 -2.81 27.78 1.38
CA LEU A 454 -1.82 28.42 2.24
C LEU A 454 -1.99 29.94 2.25
N THR A 455 -2.22 30.53 3.40
CA THR A 455 -2.38 32.00 3.53
C THR A 455 -1.58 32.54 4.71
N ASN A 456 -1.29 33.84 4.70
CA ASN A 456 -0.75 34.57 5.85
C ASN A 456 -1.81 35.41 6.58
N GLN A 457 -3.08 35.33 6.15
CA GLN A 457 -4.19 36.02 6.78
C GLN A 457 -4.60 35.29 8.06
N THR A 458 -4.78 36.05 9.15
CA THR A 458 -5.22 35.53 10.45
C THR A 458 -6.63 34.93 10.42
N ASP A 459 -7.49 35.45 9.54
CA ASP A 459 -8.82 34.95 9.25
C ASP A 459 -8.81 34.30 7.85
N PRO A 460 -8.52 32.99 7.76
CA PRO A 460 -8.39 32.34 6.46
C PRO A 460 -9.74 32.29 5.74
N PRO A 461 -9.71 32.20 4.40
CA PRO A 461 -10.92 32.06 3.59
C PRO A 461 -11.86 30.97 4.10
N ARG A 462 -13.16 31.15 3.88
CA ARG A 462 -14.14 30.08 4.11
C ARG A 462 -13.81 28.91 3.19
N LYS A 463 -14.01 27.69 3.71
CA LYS A 463 -13.83 26.47 2.91
C LYS A 463 -14.73 26.53 1.68
N THR A 464 -14.19 26.15 0.54
CA THR A 464 -14.97 26.01 -0.70
C THR A 464 -15.60 24.62 -0.85
N HIS A 465 -15.01 23.60 -0.22
CA HIS A 465 -15.57 22.24 -0.12
C HIS A 465 -15.22 21.58 1.23
N PRO A 466 -15.94 20.52 1.66
CA PRO A 466 -15.83 19.96 3.01
C PRO A 466 -14.42 19.48 3.39
N GLN A 467 -13.70 18.90 2.43
CA GLN A 467 -12.37 18.29 2.63
C GLN A 467 -11.21 19.31 2.60
N GLN A 468 -11.45 20.55 2.17
CA GLN A 468 -10.40 21.56 2.00
C GLN A 468 -9.63 21.82 3.30
N ALA A 469 -8.29 21.70 3.23
CA ALA A 469 -7.37 22.06 4.30
C ALA A 469 -6.92 23.51 4.15
N ARG A 470 -6.95 24.25 5.27
CA ARG A 470 -6.54 25.65 5.32
C ARG A 470 -5.35 25.80 6.25
N LEU A 471 -4.22 26.23 5.72
CA LEU A 471 -2.97 26.37 6.44
C LEU A 471 -2.67 27.87 6.55
N VAL A 472 -2.40 28.33 7.77
CA VAL A 472 -2.10 29.74 8.07
C VAL A 472 -0.66 29.85 8.50
N TRP A 473 0.19 30.43 7.66
CA TRP A 473 1.57 30.72 8.01
C TRP A 473 1.69 32.07 8.70
N THR A 474 2.32 32.08 9.87
CA THR A 474 2.52 33.30 10.67
C THR A 474 3.80 33.18 11.49
N LEU A 475 4.40 34.32 11.86
CA LEU A 475 5.49 34.37 12.85
C LEU A 475 4.99 34.76 14.24
N ALA A 476 3.76 35.28 14.33
CA ALA A 476 3.11 35.66 15.58
C ALA A 476 2.20 34.53 16.06
N GLU A 477 2.23 34.27 17.36
CA GLU A 477 1.37 33.28 17.99
C GLU A 477 -0.11 33.72 17.96
N PRO A 478 -1.03 32.92 17.40
CA PRO A 478 -2.44 33.25 17.39
C PRO A 478 -3.01 33.16 18.80
N LYS A 479 -4.07 33.94 19.07
CA LYS A 479 -4.76 33.94 20.38
C LYS A 479 -5.31 32.56 20.78
N SER A 480 -5.67 31.75 19.79
CA SER A 480 -6.09 30.36 19.98
C SER A 480 -5.81 29.59 18.70
N ALA A 481 -5.02 28.52 18.78
CA ALA A 481 -4.87 27.56 17.68
C ALA A 481 -5.15 26.15 18.18
N ARG A 482 -6.19 25.55 17.61
CA ARG A 482 -6.57 24.16 17.89
C ARG A 482 -5.57 23.18 17.27
N TYR A 483 -5.09 23.51 16.07
CA TYR A 483 -4.07 22.78 15.34
C TYR A 483 -2.92 23.72 15.04
N ALA A 484 -1.70 23.39 15.47
CA ALA A 484 -0.54 24.22 15.21
C ALA A 484 0.76 23.42 15.18
N ILE A 485 1.69 23.86 14.34
CA ILE A 485 3.10 23.57 14.48
C ILE A 485 3.80 24.84 14.93
N VAL A 486 4.54 24.76 16.04
CA VAL A 486 5.31 25.88 16.59
C VAL A 486 6.79 25.53 16.59
N ALA A 487 7.59 26.30 15.86
CA ALA A 487 9.03 26.14 15.83
C ALA A 487 9.65 26.67 17.14
N GLY A 488 10.34 25.81 17.88
CA GLY A 488 11.22 26.20 18.97
C GLY A 488 12.69 26.27 18.52
N ALA A 489 13.58 26.66 19.45
CA ALA A 489 15.01 26.80 19.17
C ALA A 489 15.67 25.49 18.71
N ALA A 490 15.32 24.36 19.33
CA ALA A 490 15.90 23.05 19.02
C ALA A 490 14.87 22.03 18.50
N GLN A 491 13.59 22.21 18.82
CA GLN A 491 12.52 21.27 18.49
C GLN A 491 11.25 22.03 18.12
N CYS A 492 10.47 21.46 17.22
CA CYS A 492 9.12 21.89 16.92
C CYS A 492 8.14 21.19 17.86
N THR A 493 7.02 21.85 18.14
CA THR A 493 5.91 21.30 18.92
C THR A 493 4.66 21.25 18.04
N LEU A 494 4.00 20.10 18.01
CA LEU A 494 2.76 19.87 17.30
C LEU A 494 1.61 19.85 18.30
N HIS A 495 0.70 20.80 18.15
CA HIS A 495 -0.54 20.91 18.90
C HIS A 495 -1.67 20.26 18.11
N HIS A 496 -2.33 19.28 18.72
CA HIS A 496 -3.50 18.61 18.17
C HIS A 496 -4.46 18.22 19.30
N PRO A 497 -5.78 18.39 19.18
CA PRO A 497 -6.73 18.21 20.29
C PRO A 497 -6.81 16.80 20.85
N LYS A 498 -6.45 15.80 20.05
CA LYS A 498 -6.44 14.39 20.47
C LYS A 498 -5.14 13.99 21.17
N LEU A 499 -4.12 14.84 21.16
CA LEU A 499 -2.91 14.61 21.92
C LEU A 499 -3.12 15.18 23.33
N SER A 500 -2.85 14.38 24.35
CA SER A 500 -2.88 14.83 25.75
C SER A 500 -1.81 15.88 26.04
N GLU A 501 -0.69 15.79 25.33
CA GLU A 501 0.44 16.72 25.41
C GLU A 501 0.94 17.07 24.00
N PRO A 502 1.47 18.29 23.76
CA PRO A 502 2.06 18.64 22.48
C PRO A 502 3.20 17.70 22.09
N LEU A 503 3.14 17.14 20.89
CA LEU A 503 4.17 16.22 20.39
C LEU A 503 5.41 17.01 19.98
N ARG A 504 6.56 16.65 20.57
CA ARG A 504 7.84 17.29 20.24
C ARG A 504 8.60 16.51 19.19
N TYR A 505 9.14 17.22 18.21
CA TYR A 505 9.90 16.59 17.14
C TYR A 505 11.00 17.52 16.60
N SER A 506 11.99 16.91 15.96
CA SER A 506 13.11 17.55 15.29
C SER A 506 12.86 17.60 13.79
N TRP A 507 13.18 18.74 13.20
CA TRP A 507 12.98 19.04 11.80
C TRP A 507 14.34 19.09 11.11
N ASN A 508 14.52 18.36 10.01
CA ASN A 508 15.77 18.36 9.24
C ASN A 508 15.47 18.63 7.77
N VAL A 509 16.18 19.58 7.18
CA VAL A 509 16.18 19.85 5.73
C VAL A 509 17.40 19.17 5.13
N SER A 510 17.23 18.29 4.15
CA SER A 510 18.35 17.72 3.42
C SER A 510 18.92 18.74 2.42
N ASN A 511 20.21 18.62 2.08
CA ASN A 511 20.84 19.45 1.04
C ASN A 511 20.16 19.30 -0.33
N ALA A 512 19.46 18.19 -0.57
CA ALA A 512 18.71 17.96 -1.80
C ALA A 512 17.40 18.75 -1.80
N GLU A 513 16.67 18.78 -0.68
CA GLU A 513 15.45 19.59 -0.52
C GLU A 513 15.76 21.09 -0.56
N GLU A 514 16.88 21.53 0.03
CA GLU A 514 17.31 22.94 0.03
C GLU A 514 17.38 23.55 -1.39
N LYS A 515 17.61 22.75 -2.43
CA LYS A 515 17.65 23.21 -3.83
C LYS A 515 16.30 23.70 -4.35
N PHE A 516 15.20 23.22 -3.78
CA PHE A 516 13.85 23.60 -4.20
C PHE A 516 13.36 24.85 -3.44
N LEU A 517 13.88 25.09 -2.24
CA LEU A 517 13.49 26.23 -1.40
C LEU A 517 13.94 27.56 -2.02
N THR A 518 13.13 28.60 -1.86
CA THR A 518 13.50 29.98 -2.20
C THR A 518 14.02 30.72 -0.97
N THR A 519 13.62 30.28 0.22
CA THR A 519 14.15 30.77 1.49
C THR A 519 15.15 29.78 2.08
N ARG A 520 16.34 30.25 2.45
CA ARG A 520 17.36 29.36 3.03
C ARG A 520 17.08 29.12 4.52
N PRO A 521 17.21 27.88 5.00
CA PRO A 521 17.18 27.63 6.44
C PRO A 521 18.33 28.36 7.10
N ARG A 522 18.03 29.07 8.20
CA ARG A 522 19.06 29.69 9.05
C ARG A 522 19.80 28.55 9.75
N ARG A 523 20.95 28.14 9.20
CA ARG A 523 21.84 27.21 9.90
C ARG A 523 22.33 27.94 11.15
N GLU A 524 22.04 27.39 12.34
CA GLU A 524 22.78 27.79 13.52
C GLU A 524 24.26 27.59 13.19
N SER A 525 24.99 28.70 13.12
CA SER A 525 26.44 28.68 13.00
C SER A 525 26.95 27.75 14.09
N ALA A 526 27.59 26.64 13.68
CA ALA A 526 28.22 25.70 14.60
C ALA A 526 28.95 26.50 15.68
N PRO A 527 28.75 26.18 16.98
CA PRO A 527 29.30 26.97 18.06
C PRO A 527 30.77 27.22 17.75
N SER A 528 31.10 28.49 17.52
CA SER A 528 32.43 28.93 17.14
C SER A 528 33.39 28.27 18.09
N ARG A 529 34.18 27.32 17.56
CA ARG A 529 35.15 26.53 18.31
C ARG A 529 35.86 27.51 19.24
N PRO A 530 35.80 27.35 20.57
CA PRO A 530 36.36 28.32 21.48
C PRO A 530 37.79 28.58 21.04
N THR A 531 38.08 29.84 20.71
CA THR A 531 39.39 30.29 20.28
C THR A 531 40.37 29.77 21.31
N ALA A 532 41.19 28.80 20.92
CA ALA A 532 42.17 28.21 21.82
C ALA A 532 42.98 29.36 22.42
N ALA A 533 42.99 29.45 23.75
CA ALA A 533 43.83 30.39 24.46
C ALA A 533 45.28 30.23 23.95
N PRO A 534 46.03 31.33 23.75
CA PRO A 534 47.38 31.26 23.23
C PRO A 534 48.24 30.37 24.12
N THR A 535 48.78 29.31 23.52
CA THR A 535 49.70 28.38 24.16
C THR A 535 50.90 29.16 24.72
N PRO A 536 51.22 29.06 26.03
CA PRO A 536 52.43 29.66 26.56
C PRO A 536 53.68 28.99 25.93
N PRO A 537 54.77 29.74 25.72
CA PRO A 537 55.97 29.23 25.09
C PRO A 537 56.61 28.11 25.94
N PRO A 538 57.25 27.12 25.29
CA PRO A 538 57.83 25.99 25.99
C PRO A 538 59.02 26.43 26.85
N PRO A 539 59.17 25.92 28.09
CA PRO A 539 60.34 26.16 28.90
C PRO A 539 61.56 25.45 28.32
N GLN A 540 62.64 26.21 28.12
CA GLN A 540 63.97 25.70 27.82
C GLN A 540 64.65 25.21 29.10
N GLY A 541 65.19 23.99 29.10
CA GLY A 541 66.18 23.55 30.11
C GLY A 541 66.26 22.05 30.43
N ARG A 542 67.08 21.32 29.65
CA ARG A 542 68.17 20.34 29.99
C ARG A 542 68.27 19.73 31.43
N PRO A 543 69.07 18.65 31.64
CA PRO A 543 69.13 17.31 31.03
C PRO A 543 69.17 16.16 32.08
N ASP A 544 69.16 14.91 31.58
CA ASP A 544 69.65 13.65 32.17
C ASP A 544 69.19 13.18 33.56
N SER A 545 68.49 12.03 33.62
CA SER A 545 69.11 10.75 34.06
C SER A 545 68.12 9.58 34.17
N ALA A 546 68.58 8.45 33.65
CA ALA A 546 68.42 7.07 34.12
C ALA A 546 67.03 6.46 34.44
N GLY A 547 66.71 5.41 33.66
CA GLY A 547 66.53 4.06 34.22
C GLY A 547 65.11 3.63 34.58
N GLY A 548 64.53 2.73 33.78
CA GLY A 548 63.30 2.03 34.17
C GLY A 548 62.72 1.09 33.13
N ARG A 549 63.18 -0.17 33.16
CA ARG A 549 62.62 -1.32 32.42
C ARG A 549 61.10 -1.42 32.51
N ARG A 550 60.41 -1.80 31.41
CA ARG A 550 59.24 -2.72 31.39
C ARG A 550 58.88 -3.13 29.95
N PRO A 551 58.12 -4.24 29.75
CA PRO A 551 58.42 -5.23 28.72
C PRO A 551 57.41 -5.31 27.56
N ALA A 552 57.90 -5.87 26.46
CA ALA A 552 57.24 -6.60 25.38
C ALA A 552 55.69 -6.56 25.33
N SER A 553 55.14 -5.72 24.45
CA SER A 553 53.80 -5.89 23.89
C SER A 553 53.86 -6.71 22.60
N ARG A 554 53.30 -7.90 22.70
CA ARG A 554 53.07 -8.90 21.65
C ARG A 554 52.22 -8.31 20.52
N GLY A 555 52.72 -8.39 19.29
CA GLY A 555 51.99 -7.95 18.10
C GLY A 555 50.76 -8.82 17.82
N MET A 556 49.66 -8.17 17.43
CA MET A 556 48.57 -8.81 16.71
C MET A 556 48.73 -8.54 15.21
N PRO A 557 48.48 -9.54 14.35
CA PRO A 557 48.61 -9.40 12.90
C PRO A 557 47.45 -8.60 12.29
N GLN A 558 47.79 -7.69 11.38
CA GLN A 558 46.84 -7.01 10.48
C GLN A 558 46.17 -8.03 9.54
N PRO A 559 44.85 -7.92 9.30
CA PRO A 559 44.19 -8.68 8.24
C PRO A 559 44.56 -8.12 6.86
N PRO A 560 44.68 -8.99 5.83
CA PRO A 560 45.12 -8.58 4.50
C PRO A 560 44.05 -7.77 3.74
N HIS A 561 44.54 -6.76 3.03
CA HIS A 561 43.79 -5.93 2.10
C HIS A 561 43.10 -6.75 0.99
N ALA A 562 41.83 -6.44 0.73
CA ALA A 562 41.09 -6.98 -0.39
C ALA A 562 41.60 -6.43 -1.72
N VAL A 563 41.93 -7.34 -2.63
CA VAL A 563 42.30 -7.10 -4.03
C VAL A 563 41.04 -6.77 -4.85
N PRO A 564 41.04 -5.73 -5.71
CA PRO A 564 39.93 -5.48 -6.62
C PRO A 564 39.90 -6.50 -7.78
N PRO A 565 38.72 -6.95 -8.24
CA PRO A 565 38.63 -7.86 -9.36
C PRO A 565 38.97 -7.18 -10.69
N ALA A 566 39.78 -7.90 -11.46
CA ALA A 566 40.32 -7.52 -12.76
C ALA A 566 39.24 -7.33 -13.84
N GLU A 567 39.52 -6.36 -14.71
CA GLU A 567 38.90 -6.14 -16.00
C GLU A 567 38.83 -7.43 -16.83
N ARG A 568 37.63 -7.81 -17.28
CA ARG A 568 37.46 -8.72 -18.41
C ARG A 568 37.11 -7.92 -19.66
N ARG A 569 38.14 -7.69 -20.47
CA ARG A 569 38.07 -7.33 -21.88
C ARG A 569 37.72 -8.56 -22.73
N GLY A 570 36.79 -8.38 -23.66
CA GLY A 570 36.45 -9.31 -24.74
C GLY A 570 34.95 -9.15 -25.04
N GLY A 571 34.46 -8.51 -26.09
CA GLY A 571 35.03 -8.22 -27.39
C GLY A 571 34.45 -9.19 -28.42
N ARG A 572 33.30 -8.85 -29.03
CA ARG A 572 33.04 -8.90 -30.48
C ARG A 572 31.55 -8.82 -30.85
N HIS A 573 31.35 -8.15 -31.99
CA HIS A 573 30.30 -8.25 -33.00
C HIS A 573 29.21 -7.17 -33.05
N SER A 574 29.49 -6.27 -33.99
CA SER A 574 28.65 -5.37 -34.75
C SER A 574 27.34 -6.01 -35.25
N ALA A 575 26.26 -5.25 -35.18
CA ALA A 575 25.17 -5.31 -36.16
C ALA A 575 24.50 -3.94 -36.26
N THR A 576 24.70 -3.30 -37.41
CA THR A 576 24.02 -2.12 -37.92
C THR A 576 22.53 -2.43 -38.14
N PRO A 577 21.57 -1.56 -37.80
CA PRO A 577 20.23 -1.62 -38.37
C PRO A 577 20.15 -0.77 -39.65
N PRO A 578 19.45 -1.22 -40.71
CA PRO A 578 19.19 -0.38 -41.87
C PRO A 578 18.00 0.55 -41.60
N ASN A 579 18.17 1.79 -42.04
CA ASN A 579 17.10 2.66 -42.45
C ASN A 579 16.27 1.97 -43.54
N SER A 580 14.95 2.06 -43.45
CA SER A 580 14.13 2.29 -44.64
C SER A 580 12.83 2.99 -44.25
N SER A 581 12.66 4.14 -44.89
CA SER A 581 11.44 4.89 -45.10
C SER A 581 10.46 4.13 -45.99
N THR A 582 9.20 4.04 -45.60
CA THR A 582 8.02 4.35 -46.42
C THR A 582 6.81 4.52 -45.53
#